data_AF-A0A3S4L412-F1
#
_entry.id   AF-A0A3S4L412-F1
#
_cell.length_a   1.000
_cell.length_b   1.000
_cell.length_c   1.000
_cell.angle_alpha   90.00
_cell.angle_beta   90.00
_cell.angle_gamma   90.00
#
_symmetry.space_group_name_H-M   'P 1'
#
loop_
_entity.id
_entity.type
_entity.pdbx_description
1 polymer ?
#
loop_
_entity_poly.entity_id
_entity_poly.type
_entity_poly.pdbx_seq_one_letter_code
_entity_poly.pdbx_strand_id
1 'polypeptide(L)' 'MKWIVIDTVIQPSCGISFSVIWSKIKLIIWYQSDAFLPPESIFTLTHTGIMLNNKSATCNHLQRSTIQ' A
#
# COMPACT_ATOMS: atom_id res chain seq x y z
N MET A 1 -0.29 12.20 6.82
CA MET A 1 -1.34 12.37 5.79
C MET A 1 -2.11 11.06 5.67
N LYS A 2 -3.45 11.09 5.63
CA LYS A 2 -4.29 9.89 5.52
C LYS A 2 -4.47 9.52 4.05
N TRP A 3 -4.37 8.23 3.76
CA TRP A 3 -4.58 7.63 2.45
C TRP A 3 -5.72 6.62 2.54
N ILE A 4 -6.56 6.55 1.52
CA ILE A 4 -7.60 5.53 1.37
C ILE A 4 -7.22 4.57 0.26
N VAL A 5 -7.42 3.27 0.50
CA VAL A 5 -7.26 2.23 -0.50
C VAL A 5 -8.55 2.14 -1.29
N ILE A 6 -8.48 2.38 -2.59
CA ILE A 6 -9.63 2.30 -3.49
C ILE A 6 -9.86 0.86 -3.93
N ASP A 7 -8.79 0.20 -4.33
CA ASP A 7 -8.85 -1.18 -4.83
C ASP A 7 -7.49 -1.87 -4.65
N THR A 8 -7.52 -3.20 -4.56
CA THR A 8 -6.32 -4.03 -4.43
C THR A 8 -6.45 -5.30 -5.27
N VAL A 9 -5.50 -5.49 -6.18
CA VAL A 9 -5.34 -6.71 -6.97
C VAL A 9 -4.18 -7.52 -6.39
N ILE A 10 -4.43 -8.79 -6.09
CA ILE A 10 -3.43 -9.70 -5.54
C ILE A 10 -3.01 -10.68 -6.63
N GLN A 11 -1.71 -10.84 -6.86
CA GLN A 11 -1.14 -11.86 -7.74
C GLN A 11 -0.63 -13.03 -6.88
N PRO A 12 -1.45 -14.08 -6.66
CA PRO A 12 -1.17 -15.12 -5.68
C PRO A 12 0.05 -15.99 -6.04
N SER A 13 0.43 -16.06 -7.32
CA SER A 13 1.56 -16.88 -7.77
C SER A 13 2.93 -16.34 -7.35
N CYS A 14 3.05 -15.03 -7.06
CA CYS A 14 4.32 -14.38 -6.74
C CYS A 14 4.27 -13.55 -5.44
N GLY A 15 3.12 -13.50 -4.76
CA GLY A 15 2.97 -12.75 -3.50
C GLY A 15 3.01 -11.23 -3.66
N ILE A 16 2.83 -10.72 -4.87
CA ILE A 16 2.80 -9.28 -5.16
C ILE A 16 1.36 -8.79 -5.15
N SER A 17 1.13 -7.66 -4.50
CA SER A 17 -0.14 -6.96 -4.50
C SER A 17 0.01 -5.58 -5.11
N PHE A 18 -0.99 -5.14 -5.87
CA PHE A 18 -1.12 -3.81 -6.41
C PHE A 18 -2.30 -3.12 -5.75
N SER A 19 -2.09 -1.94 -5.19
CA SER A 19 -3.17 -1.15 -4.59
C SER A 19 -3.26 0.23 -5.21
N VAL A 20 -4.48 0.63 -5.54
CA VAL A 20 -4.80 2.00 -5.91
C VAL A 20 -5.09 2.76 -4.63
N ILE A 21 -4.32 3.82 -4.37
CA ILE A 21 -4.46 4.64 -3.17
C ILE A 21 -4.80 6.08 -3.55
N TRP A 22 -5.60 6.73 -2.72
CA TRP A 22 -6.05 8.10 -2.93
C TRP A 22 -5.84 8.94 -1.67
N SER A 23 -5.44 10.18 -1.88
CA SER A 23 -5.47 11.23 -0.85
C SER A 23 -5.70 12.57 -1.55
N LYS A 24 -4.66 13.36 -1.77
CA LYS A 24 -4.69 14.52 -2.71
C LYS A 24 -4.30 14.13 -4.14
N ILE A 25 -3.67 12.97 -4.30
CA ILE A 25 -3.23 12.40 -5.57
C ILE A 25 -3.64 10.93 -5.63
N LYS A 26 -3.82 10.41 -6.85
CA LYS A 26 -4.02 8.97 -7.10
C LYS A 26 -2.67 8.34 -7.38
N LEU A 27 -2.36 7.27 -6.67
CA LEU A 27 -1.15 6.48 -6.91
C LEU A 27 -1.52 5.01 -7.05
N ILE A 28 -0.71 4.30 -7.83
CA ILE A 28 -0.69 2.84 -7.84
C ILE A 28 0.59 2.43 -7.15
N ILE A 29 0.47 1.64 -6.10
CA ILE A 29 1.62 1.05 -5.39
C ILE A 29 1.62 -0.45 -5.63
N TRP A 30 2.81 -1.02 -5.72
CA TRP A 30 3.02 -2.46 -5.69
C TRP A 30 3.86 -2.79 -4.45
N TYR A 31 3.56 -3.92 -3.82
CA TYR A 31 4.28 -4.35 -2.63
C TYR A 31 4.17 -5.88 -2.49
N GLN A 32 5.22 -6.45 -1.91
CA GLN A 32 5.21 -7.83 -1.43
C GLN A 32 5.03 -7.80 0.09
N SER A 33 3.99 -8.44 0.59
CA SER A 33 3.71 -8.47 2.03
C SER A 33 2.84 -9.67 2.40
N ASP A 34 2.99 -10.14 3.64
CA ASP A 34 2.16 -11.18 4.25
C ASP A 34 0.72 -10.68 4.51
N ALA A 35 0.50 -9.37 4.48
CA ALA A 35 -0.82 -8.75 4.62
C ALA A 35 -1.06 -7.76 3.47
N PHE A 36 -2.22 -7.89 2.82
CA PHE A 36 -2.65 -6.95 1.80
C PHE A 36 -3.42 -5.77 2.41
N LEU A 37 -3.44 -4.67 1.67
CA LEU A 37 -4.24 -3.48 1.94
C LEU A 37 -5.67 -3.72 1.45
N PRO A 38 -6.67 -3.88 2.33
CA PRO A 38 -8.03 -4.10 1.87
C PRO A 38 -8.63 -2.80 1.30
N PRO A 39 -9.54 -2.89 0.30
CA PRO A 39 -10.32 -1.73 -0.15
C PRO A 39 -11.01 -1.02 1.01
N GLU A 40 -11.24 0.29 0.85
CA GLU A 40 -11.83 1.19 1.85
C GLU A 40 -11.00 1.37 3.13
N SER A 41 -9.84 0.71 3.26
CA SER A 41 -8.98 0.90 4.42
C SER A 41 -8.29 2.25 4.39
N ILE A 42 -8.19 2.87 5.57
CA ILE A 42 -7.49 4.13 5.77
C ILE A 42 -6.17 3.84 6.47
N PHE A 43 -5.09 4.36 5.91
CA PHE A 43 -3.76 4.24 6.48
C PHE A 43 -3.02 5.56 6.54
N THR A 44 -1.99 5.60 7.37
CA THR A 44 -1.03 6.70 7.42
C THR A 44 0.36 6.19 7.10
N LEU A 45 1.07 6.92 6.25
CA LEU A 45 2.49 6.71 6.04
C LEU A 45 3.26 7.13 7.29
N THR A 46 4.16 6.28 7.74
CA THR A 46 5.16 6.58 8.77
C THR A 46 6.53 6.68 8.11
N HIS A 47 7.57 7.03 8.88
CA HIS A 47 8.94 7.09 8.35
C HIS A 47 9.47 5.71 7.89
N THR A 48 8.87 4.62 8.37
CA THR A 48 9.36 3.24 8.17
C THR A 48 8.36 2.33 7.47
N GLY A 49 7.18 2.83 7.09
CA GLY A 49 6.17 2.00 6.44
C GLY A 49 4.76 2.57 6.52
N ILE A 50 3.79 1.67 6.74
CA ILE A 50 2.37 1.97 6.71
C ILE A 50 1.75 1.56 8.05
N MET A 51 0.91 2.44 8.61
CA MET A 51 0.09 2.13 9.78
C MET A 51 -1.36 2.00 9.36
N LEU A 52 -1.91 0.77 9.49
CA LEU A 52 -3.33 0.46 9.27
C LEU A 52 -4.01 0.18 10.60
N ASN A 53 -5.11 0.88 10.89
CA ASN A 53 -5.95 0.59 12.05
C ASN A 53 -5.14 0.45 13.37
N ASN A 54 -4.18 1.36 13.58
CA ASN A 54 -3.21 1.36 14.70
C ASN A 54 -2.27 0.14 14.79
N LYS A 55 -2.24 -0.72 13.78
CA LYS A 55 -1.21 -1.77 13.61
C LYS A 55 -0.16 -1.28 12.62
N SER A 56 1.10 -1.32 13.03
CA SER A 56 2.23 -1.00 12.17
C SER A 56 2.58 -2.21 11.30
N ALA A 57 2.56 -2.04 9.98
CA ALA A 57 3.16 -2.98 9.05
C ALA A 57 4.48 -2.38 8.56
N THR A 58 5.60 -3.00 8.92
CA THR A 58 6.92 -2.64 8.40
C THR A 58 6.96 -3.06 6.93
N CYS A 59 7.01 -2.11 6.02
CA CYS A 59 7.00 -2.39 4.58
C CYS A 59 8.44 -2.32 4.07
N ASN A 60 9.10 -3.47 3.95
CA ASN A 60 10.52 -3.55 3.58
C ASN A 60 10.80 -3.29 2.09
N HIS A 61 9.77 -3.08 1.26
CA HIS A 61 9.95 -2.97 -0.19
C HIS A 61 8.93 -2.04 -0.88
N LEU A 62 8.87 -0.76 -0.47
CA LEU A 62 8.28 0.29 -1.32
C LEU A 62 9.37 0.81 -2.27
N GLN A 63 9.64 0.09 -3.36
CA GLN A 63 10.44 0.66 -4.45
C GLN A 63 9.63 1.79 -5.10
N ARG A 64 10.11 3.04 -4.98
CA ARG A 64 9.64 4.14 -5.82
C ARG A 64 9.88 3.74 -7.28
N SER A 65 8.83 3.37 -8.02
CA SER A 65 8.90 3.43 -9.47
C SER A 65 8.71 4.88 -9.87
N THR A 66 9.82 5.61 -10.02
CA THR A 66 9.84 6.80 -10.85
C THR A 66 9.64 6.31 -12.27
N ILE A 67 8.53 6.66 -12.91
CA ILE A 67 8.35 6.42 -14.35
C ILE A 67 9.43 7.26 -15.05
N GLN A 68 10.42 6.58 -15.65
CA GLN A 68 11.33 7.15 -16.65
C GLN A 68 10.80 6.83 -18.04
#